data_AF-A0A7X5Y3B4-F1
#
_entry.id   AF-A0A7X5Y3B4-F1
#
_cell.length_a   1.000
_cell.length_b   1.000
_cell.length_c   1.000
_cell.angle_alpha   90.00
_cell.angle_beta   90.00
_cell.angle_gamma   90.00
#
_symmetry.space_group_name_H-M   'P 1'
#
loop_
_entity.id
_entity.type
_entity.pdbx_description
1 polymer ?
#
loop_
_entity_poly.entity_id
_entity_poly.type
_entity_poly.pdbx_seq_one_letter_code
_entity_poly.pdbx_strand_id
1 'polypeptide(L)'
;MTAPLEWRCFHCGDVFTDPHAAAQHFGIDEGKNTACKIKGSEHGLIKALRDAEAEADEAIQRMHSESTDAAKAYHRQRTRHVQALIAAEEVGYARGMRDARAELAQPLLKALEKIAEKDTDGLHMLTPQAMQAIARNAVHAHTSNFGEQINVQA
;
A
#
# COMPACT_ATOMS: atom_id res chain seq x y z
N MET A 1 42.15 2.42 40.32
CA MET A 1 41.27 3.33 41.09
C MET A 1 40.75 4.37 40.11
N THR A 2 39.53 4.22 39.61
CA THR A 2 38.88 5.20 38.75
C THR A 2 38.41 6.35 39.65
N ALA A 3 38.85 7.56 39.35
CA ALA A 3 38.38 8.75 40.04
C ALA A 3 36.85 8.89 39.86
N PRO A 4 36.13 9.46 40.84
CA PRO A 4 34.72 9.79 40.65
C PRO A 4 34.58 10.73 39.45
N LEU A 5 33.60 10.47 38.59
CA LEU A 5 33.24 11.36 37.49
C LEU A 5 32.66 12.65 38.10
N GLU A 6 33.35 13.78 37.89
CA GLU A 6 32.89 15.11 38.28
C GLU A 6 32.72 15.98 37.03
N TRP A 7 31.63 16.75 36.98
CA TRP A 7 31.39 17.74 35.93
C TRP A 7 31.56 19.14 36.51
N ARG A 8 32.48 19.92 35.94
CA ARG A 8 32.75 21.28 36.39
C ARG A 8 32.30 22.29 35.34
N CYS A 9 31.49 23.27 35.75
CA CYS A 9 31.10 24.35 34.86
C CYS A 9 32.22 25.38 34.74
N PHE A 10 32.64 25.67 33.50
CA PHE A 10 33.67 26.68 33.24
C PHE A 10 33.20 28.12 33.52
N HIS A 11 31.89 28.37 33.55
CA HIS A 11 31.35 29.73 33.68
C HIS A 11 31.14 30.17 35.13
N CYS A 12 30.62 29.29 35.99
CA CYS A 12 30.39 29.59 37.41
C CYS A 12 31.36 28.84 38.35
N GLY A 13 32.06 27.81 37.86
CA GLY A 13 32.96 27.00 38.68
C GLY A 13 32.29 25.87 39.47
N ASP A 14 30.96 25.78 39.43
CA ASP A 14 30.17 24.74 40.12
C ASP A 14 30.63 23.34 39.72
N VAL A 15 30.59 22.43 40.69
CA VAL A 15 30.97 21.03 40.53
C VAL A 15 29.76 20.15 40.81
N PHE A 16 29.45 19.28 39.86
CA PHE A 16 28.35 18.33 39.93
C PHE A 16 28.92 16.93 40.00
N THR A 17 28.46 16.16 40.98
CA THR A 17 28.75 14.73 41.13
C THR A 17 27.54 13.86 40.77
N ASP A 18 26.35 14.47 40.73
CA ASP A 18 25.12 13.85 40.25
C ASP A 18 24.94 14.15 38.75
N PRO A 19 24.81 13.12 37.90
CA PRO A 19 24.55 13.30 36.48
C PRO A 19 23.27 14.10 36.20
N HIS A 20 22.23 13.96 37.02
CA HIS A 20 20.98 14.67 36.79
C HIS A 20 21.12 16.17 37.06
N ALA A 21 21.76 16.54 38.17
CA ALA A 21 22.11 17.94 38.45
C ALA A 21 23.02 18.56 37.37
N ALA A 22 24.00 17.79 36.87
CA ALA A 22 24.82 18.21 35.75
C ALA A 22 23.98 18.46 34.49
N ALA A 23 23.09 17.53 34.13
CA ALA A 23 22.21 17.67 32.97
C ALA A 23 21.27 18.88 33.08
N GLN A 24 20.73 19.17 34.28
CA GLN A 24 19.93 20.38 34.49
C GLN A 24 20.75 21.66 34.24
N HIS A 25 22.01 21.68 34.70
CA HIS A 25 22.89 22.81 34.52
C HIS A 25 23.36 22.98 33.07
N PHE A 26 23.89 21.94 32.45
CA PHE A 26 24.50 22.02 31.12
C PHE A 26 23.48 21.96 29.98
N GLY A 27 22.39 21.23 30.16
CA GLY A 27 21.51 20.81 29.07
C GLY A 27 21.92 19.44 28.52
N ILE A 28 21.16 18.95 27.54
CA ILE A 28 21.33 17.60 26.97
C ILE A 28 22.44 17.52 25.91
N ASP A 29 22.77 18.64 25.27
CA ASP A 29 23.77 18.75 24.21
C ASP A 29 24.51 20.10 24.27
N GLU A 30 25.60 20.22 23.49
CA GLU A 30 26.50 21.38 23.46
C GLU A 30 25.84 22.66 22.92
N GLY A 31 24.70 22.55 22.25
CA GLY A 31 23.93 23.69 21.72
C GLY A 31 23.05 24.37 22.77
N LYS A 32 22.82 23.74 23.92
CA LYS A 32 21.98 24.31 24.99
C LYS A 32 22.78 25.32 25.82
N ASN A 33 22.11 26.39 26.24
CA ASN A 33 22.72 27.34 27.17
C ASN A 33 22.81 26.74 28.58
N THR A 34 23.94 26.94 29.25
CA THR A 34 24.13 26.54 30.64
C THR A 34 23.27 27.39 31.58
N ALA A 35 22.75 26.80 32.66
CA ALA A 35 21.83 27.44 33.59
C ALA A 35 22.38 28.75 34.17
N CYS A 36 23.68 28.78 34.50
CA CYS A 36 24.35 29.98 35.01
C CYS A 36 24.39 31.16 34.01
N LYS A 37 24.19 30.90 32.71
CA LYS A 37 24.12 31.93 31.67
C LYS A 37 22.70 32.39 31.36
N ILE A 38 21.68 31.68 31.83
CA ILE A 38 20.28 32.02 31.60
C ILE A 38 19.87 33.06 32.65
N LYS A 39 19.50 34.26 32.22
CA LYS A 39 19.10 35.36 33.12
C LYS A 39 17.77 35.04 33.83
N GLY A 40 17.68 35.35 35.13
CA GLY A 40 16.46 35.16 35.91
C GLY A 40 16.14 33.70 36.27
N SER A 41 17.15 32.84 36.23
CA SER A 41 17.05 31.40 36.46
C SER A 41 16.99 31.03 37.94
N GLU A 42 15.84 31.24 38.57
CA GLU A 42 15.56 30.50 39.80
C GLU A 42 15.48 28.99 39.49
N HIS A 43 15.94 28.13 40.41
CA HIS A 43 16.12 26.70 40.16
C HIS A 43 14.86 26.01 39.60
N GLY A 44 13.67 26.42 40.04
CA GLY A 44 12.39 25.90 39.52
C GLY A 44 12.16 26.20 38.04
N LEU A 45 12.55 27.39 37.57
CA LEU A 45 12.41 27.78 36.16
C LEU A 45 13.38 27.04 35.25
N ILE A 46 14.60 26.74 35.72
CA ILE A 46 15.55 25.92 34.95
C ILE A 46 14.99 24.53 34.71
N LYS A 47 14.44 23.89 35.75
CA LYS A 47 13.82 22.56 35.59
C LYS A 47 12.67 22.61 34.58
N ALA A 48 11.75 23.56 34.73
CA ALA A 48 10.63 23.73 33.80
C ALA A 48 11.10 23.97 32.36
N LEU A 49 12.16 24.75 32.18
CA LEU A 49 12.78 24.96 30.87
C LEU A 49 13.33 23.66 30.28
N ARG A 50 14.05 22.84 31.08
CA ARG A 50 14.59 21.56 30.61
C ARG A 50 13.50 20.56 30.26
N ASP A 51 12.43 20.51 31.05
CA ASP A 51 11.27 19.67 30.77
C ASP A 51 10.61 20.11 29.44
N ALA A 52 10.47 21.42 29.20
CA ALA A 52 9.92 21.96 27.96
C ALA A 52 10.83 21.73 26.73
N GLU A 53 12.15 21.81 26.88
CA GLU A 53 13.11 21.46 25.82
C GLU A 53 12.97 19.98 25.43
N ALA A 54 12.88 19.08 26.41
CA ALA A 54 12.71 17.65 26.16
C ALA A 54 11.39 17.34 25.45
N GLU A 55 10.28 17.97 25.87
CA GLU A 55 8.97 17.81 25.21
C GLU A 55 8.99 18.32 23.76
N ALA A 56 9.66 19.45 23.50
CA ALA A 56 9.80 20.00 22.16
C ALA A 56 10.60 19.06 21.25
N ASP A 57 11.72 18.54 21.74
CA ASP A 57 12.55 17.58 20.99
C ASP A 57 11.75 16.30 20.68
N GLU A 58 10.98 15.78 21.64
CA GLU A 58 10.09 14.63 21.42
C GLU A 58 8.99 14.93 20.38
N ALA A 59 8.38 16.10 20.43
CA ALA A 59 7.36 16.51 19.46
C ALA A 59 7.93 16.57 18.04
N ILE A 60 9.12 17.15 17.88
CA ILE A 60 9.85 17.21 16.60
C ILE A 60 10.11 15.79 16.08
N GLN A 61 10.61 14.87 16.92
CA GLN A 61 10.84 13.49 16.51
C GLN A 61 9.54 12.77 16.13
N ARG A 62 8.44 13.00 16.83
CA ARG A 62 7.12 12.44 16.47
C ARG A 62 6.62 12.95 15.12
N MET A 63 6.82 14.23 14.82
CA MET A 63 6.47 14.82 13.53
C MET A 63 7.31 14.22 12.39
N HIS A 64 8.62 14.08 12.58
CA HIS A 64 9.52 13.53 11.57
C HIS A 64 9.39 12.02 11.35
N SER A 65 9.02 11.27 12.39
CA SER A 65 8.81 9.82 12.28
C SER A 65 7.51 9.43 11.56
N GLU A 66 6.77 10.40 11.00
CA GLU A 66 5.45 10.21 10.40
C GLU A 66 4.49 9.41 11.31
N SER A 67 4.73 9.44 12.62
CA SER A 67 4.02 8.63 13.62
C SER A 67 2.79 9.33 14.18
N THR A 68 2.54 10.57 13.74
CA THR A 68 1.36 11.35 14.10
C THR A 68 0.09 10.68 13.57
N ASP A 69 -1.03 10.85 14.28
CA ASP A 69 -2.30 10.25 13.86
C ASP A 69 -2.80 10.82 12.52
N ALA A 70 -2.46 12.09 12.23
CA ALA A 70 -2.71 12.70 10.94
C ALA A 70 -1.96 11.98 9.80
N ALA A 71 -0.67 11.71 9.98
CA ALA A 71 0.13 10.97 8.99
C ALA A 71 -0.41 9.54 8.78
N LYS A 72 -0.75 8.84 9.87
CA LYS A 72 -1.38 7.50 9.79
C LYS A 72 -2.71 7.54 9.04
N ALA A 73 -3.56 8.52 9.31
CA ALA A 73 -4.86 8.68 8.65
C ALA A 73 -4.69 8.96 7.15
N TYR A 74 -3.76 9.85 6.80
CA TYR A 74 -3.42 10.16 5.41
C TYR A 74 -2.95 8.92 4.64
N HIS A 75 -2.01 8.14 5.20
CA HIS A 75 -1.51 6.93 4.55
C HIS A 75 -2.58 5.85 4.38
N ARG A 76 -3.48 5.69 5.36
CA ARG A 76 -4.65 4.81 5.25
C ARG A 76 -5.58 5.25 4.12
N GLN A 77 -5.90 6.53 4.04
CA GLN A 77 -6.76 7.07 2.99
C GLN A 77 -6.13 6.88 1.61
N ARG A 78 -4.82 7.17 1.48
CA ARG A 78 -4.09 7.01 0.22
C ARG A 78 -4.08 5.56 -0.25
N THR A 79 -3.84 4.62 0.66
CA THR A 79 -3.85 3.18 0.34
C THR A 79 -5.23 2.72 -0.14
N ARG A 80 -6.30 3.11 0.57
CA ARG A 80 -7.68 2.79 0.18
C ARG A 80 -8.03 3.37 -1.19
N HIS A 81 -7.58 4.59 -1.47
CA HIS A 81 -7.82 5.24 -2.76
C HIS A 81 -7.13 4.49 -3.91
N VAL A 82 -5.86 4.11 -3.74
CA VAL A 82 -5.12 3.33 -4.75
C VAL A 82 -5.79 1.98 -5.00
N GLN A 83 -6.22 1.29 -3.94
CA GLN A 83 -6.97 0.03 -4.07
C GLN A 83 -8.28 0.22 -4.85
N ALA A 84 -9.01 1.30 -4.58
CA ALA A 84 -10.24 1.61 -5.30
C ALA A 84 -9.99 1.91 -6.79
N LEU A 85 -8.89 2.58 -7.12
CA LEU A 85 -8.49 2.82 -8.52
C LEU A 85 -8.17 1.52 -9.25
N ILE A 86 -7.37 0.64 -8.62
CA ILE A 86 -7.02 -0.67 -9.20
C ILE A 86 -8.30 -1.49 -9.45
N ALA A 87 -9.20 -1.58 -8.46
CA ALA A 87 -10.45 -2.32 -8.62
C ALA A 87 -11.32 -1.74 -9.75
N ALA A 88 -11.39 -0.41 -9.88
CA ALA A 88 -12.13 0.23 -10.96
C ALA A 88 -11.51 -0.07 -12.34
N GLU A 89 -10.17 -0.07 -12.43
CA GLU A 89 -9.44 -0.43 -13.65
C GLU A 89 -9.70 -1.89 -14.04
N GLU A 90 -9.63 -2.83 -13.10
CA GLU A 90 -9.91 -4.25 -13.35
C GLU A 90 -11.33 -4.48 -13.87
N VAL A 91 -12.32 -3.80 -13.28
CA VAL A 91 -13.72 -3.86 -13.74
C VAL A 91 -13.84 -3.31 -15.16
N GLY A 92 -13.18 -2.19 -15.45
CA GLY A 92 -13.14 -1.60 -16.79
C GLY A 92 -12.49 -2.52 -17.82
N TYR A 93 -11.35 -3.11 -17.47
CA TYR A 93 -10.62 -4.06 -18.30
C TYR A 93 -11.47 -5.30 -18.61
N ALA A 94 -12.07 -5.92 -17.59
CA ALA A 94 -12.93 -7.09 -17.76
C ALA A 94 -14.13 -6.79 -18.68
N ARG A 95 -14.73 -5.60 -18.55
CA ARG A 95 -15.77 -5.13 -19.47
C ARG A 95 -15.25 -4.99 -20.89
N GLY A 96 -14.12 -4.30 -21.08
CA GLY A 96 -13.50 -4.12 -22.40
C GLY A 96 -13.18 -5.44 -23.09
N MET A 97 -12.72 -6.46 -22.34
CA MET A 97 -12.47 -7.80 -22.89
C MET A 97 -13.74 -8.51 -23.34
N ARG A 98 -14.87 -8.33 -22.63
CA ARG A 98 -16.17 -8.86 -23.07
C ARG A 98 -16.65 -8.18 -24.35
N ASP A 99 -16.57 -6.86 -24.38
CA ASP A 99 -17.00 -6.06 -25.53
C ASP A 99 -16.15 -6.41 -26.77
N ALA A 100 -14.83 -6.52 -26.61
CA ALA A 100 -13.92 -6.93 -27.68
C ALA A 100 -14.23 -8.36 -28.21
N ARG A 101 -14.53 -9.33 -27.33
CA ARG A 101 -14.94 -10.67 -27.75
C ARG A 101 -16.26 -10.65 -28.52
N ALA A 102 -17.23 -9.86 -28.07
CA ALA A 102 -18.52 -9.72 -28.74
C ALA A 102 -18.38 -9.12 -30.15
N GLU A 103 -17.55 -8.08 -30.30
CA GLU A 103 -17.23 -7.44 -31.58
C GLU A 103 -16.54 -8.42 -32.55
N LEU A 104 -15.63 -9.27 -32.06
CA LEU A 104 -14.98 -10.30 -32.88
C LEU A 104 -15.92 -11.46 -33.25
N ALA A 105 -16.86 -11.83 -32.37
CA ALA A 105 -17.79 -12.93 -32.61
C ALA A 105 -18.93 -12.55 -33.57
N GLN A 106 -19.37 -11.29 -33.57
CA GLN A 106 -20.45 -10.80 -34.45
C GLN A 106 -20.23 -11.05 -35.95
N PRO A 107 -19.07 -10.71 -36.56
CA PRO A 107 -18.84 -10.97 -37.98
C PRO A 107 -18.79 -12.46 -38.29
N LEU A 108 -18.28 -13.29 -37.37
CA LEU A 108 -18.30 -14.75 -37.51
C LEU A 108 -19.73 -15.29 -37.49
N LEU A 109 -20.56 -14.86 -36.56
CA LEU A 109 -21.97 -15.25 -36.48
C LEU A 109 -22.74 -14.84 -37.74
N LYS A 110 -22.57 -13.59 -38.20
CA LYS A 110 -23.17 -13.12 -39.46
C LYS A 110 -22.69 -13.90 -40.68
N ALA A 111 -21.42 -14.33 -40.70
CA ALA A 111 -20.90 -15.16 -41.77
C ALA A 111 -21.51 -16.57 -41.74
N LEU A 112 -21.66 -17.16 -40.55
CA LEU A 112 -22.30 -18.47 -40.36
C LEU A 112 -23.79 -18.43 -40.74
N GLU A 113 -24.53 -17.38 -40.37
CA GLU A 113 -25.92 -17.18 -40.79
C GLU A 113 -26.05 -17.12 -42.31
N LYS A 114 -25.17 -16.39 -42.99
CA LYS A 114 -25.14 -16.33 -44.46
C LYS A 114 -24.78 -17.66 -45.12
N ILE A 115 -23.98 -18.50 -44.48
CA ILE A 115 -23.67 -19.84 -44.98
C ILE A 115 -24.90 -20.73 -44.80
N ALA A 116 -25.54 -20.70 -43.63
CA ALA A 116 -26.76 -21.44 -43.35
C ALA A 116 -27.92 -21.06 -44.29
N GLU A 117 -28.07 -19.76 -44.62
CA GLU A 117 -29.07 -19.24 -45.56
C GLU A 117 -28.78 -19.63 -47.02
N LYS A 118 -27.52 -19.90 -47.38
CA LYS A 118 -27.16 -20.46 -48.69
C LYS A 118 -27.31 -21.98 -48.74
N ASP A 119 -27.10 -22.65 -47.61
CA ASP A 119 -27.24 -24.11 -47.49
C ASP A 119 -28.70 -24.57 -47.33
N THR A 120 -29.69 -23.67 -47.16
CA THR A 120 -31.11 -24.02 -47.32
C THR A 120 -31.46 -24.44 -48.75
N ASP A 121 -30.66 -24.04 -49.74
CA ASP A 121 -30.71 -24.53 -51.13
C ASP A 121 -29.92 -25.85 -51.33
N GLY A 122 -29.25 -26.35 -50.28
CA GLY A 122 -28.51 -27.62 -50.28
C GLY A 122 -29.10 -28.68 -49.34
N LEU A 123 -30.02 -28.31 -48.45
CA LEU A 123 -30.63 -29.20 -47.46
C LEU A 123 -31.49 -30.32 -48.10
N HIS A 124 -31.84 -30.18 -49.38
CA HIS A 124 -32.50 -31.23 -50.17
C HIS A 124 -31.55 -32.35 -50.63
N MET A 125 -30.22 -32.20 -50.43
CA MET A 125 -29.22 -33.16 -50.92
C MET A 125 -28.45 -33.89 -49.80
N LEU A 126 -28.64 -33.53 -48.52
CA LEU A 126 -28.02 -34.25 -47.41
C LEU A 126 -28.88 -35.43 -46.99
N THR A 127 -28.43 -36.63 -47.36
CA THR A 127 -29.07 -37.88 -46.95
C THR A 127 -29.09 -38.01 -45.42
N PRO A 128 -30.07 -38.72 -44.83
CA PRO A 128 -30.18 -38.91 -43.37
C PRO A 128 -28.89 -39.43 -42.69
N GLN A 129 -28.04 -40.14 -43.43
CA GLN A 129 -26.74 -40.63 -42.96
C GLN A 129 -25.72 -39.51 -42.76
N ALA A 130 -25.70 -38.49 -43.62
CA ALA A 130 -24.81 -37.34 -43.49
C ALA A 130 -25.17 -36.51 -42.24
N MET A 131 -26.47 -36.35 -41.96
CA MET A 131 -26.94 -35.68 -40.74
C MET A 131 -26.55 -36.44 -39.46
N GLN A 132 -26.65 -37.77 -39.45
CA GLN A 132 -26.21 -38.58 -38.30
C GLN A 132 -24.70 -38.51 -38.04
N ALA A 133 -23.87 -38.39 -39.08
CA ALA A 133 -22.42 -38.29 -38.94
C ALA A 133 -21.98 -36.94 -38.34
N ILE A 134 -22.60 -35.84 -38.78
CA ILE A 134 -22.32 -34.49 -38.26
C ILE A 134 -22.75 -34.39 -36.78
N ALA A 135 -23.94 -34.91 -36.44
CA ALA A 135 -24.41 -34.93 -35.05
C ALA A 135 -23.48 -35.72 -34.12
N ARG A 136 -22.90 -36.84 -34.58
CA ARG A 136 -21.97 -37.67 -33.79
C ARG A 136 -20.65 -36.94 -33.50
N ASN A 137 -20.13 -36.19 -34.47
CA ASN A 137 -18.89 -35.44 -34.32
C ASN A 137 -19.04 -34.19 -33.43
N ALA A 138 -20.19 -33.52 -33.49
CA ALA A 138 -20.48 -32.38 -32.61
C ALA A 138 -20.56 -32.78 -31.13
N VAL A 139 -21.10 -33.97 -30.84
CA VAL A 139 -21.15 -34.51 -29.46
C VAL A 139 -19.76 -34.83 -28.92
N HIS A 140 -18.84 -35.38 -29.75
CA HIS A 140 -17.47 -35.65 -29.31
C HIS A 140 -16.65 -34.38 -29.04
N ALA A 141 -16.79 -33.34 -29.86
CA ALA A 141 -16.08 -32.07 -29.66
C ALA A 141 -16.46 -31.37 -28.34
N HIS A 142 -17.69 -31.57 -27.86
CA HIS A 142 -18.14 -31.00 -26.58
C HIS A 142 -17.65 -31.78 -25.35
N THR A 143 -17.43 -33.09 -25.47
CA THR A 143 -16.96 -33.92 -24.35
C THR A 143 -15.45 -33.80 -24.08
N SER A 144 -14.63 -33.47 -25.08
CA SER A 144 -13.17 -33.37 -24.91
C SER A 144 -12.73 -32.08 -24.20
N ASN A 145 -13.54 -31.02 -24.23
CA ASN A 145 -13.19 -29.71 -23.68
C ASN A 145 -13.56 -29.51 -22.20
N PHE A 146 -14.32 -30.44 -21.60
CA PHE A 146 -14.73 -30.37 -20.19
C PHE A 146 -13.78 -31.09 -19.22
N GLY A 147 -12.85 -31.92 -19.73
CA GLY A 147 -11.95 -32.73 -18.91
C GLY A 147 -10.62 -32.07 -18.52
N GLU A 148 -10.23 -30.96 -19.15
CA GLU A 148 -8.88 -30.40 -19.00
C GLU A 148 -8.80 -29.14 -18.11
N GLN A 149 -9.93 -28.66 -17.56
CA GLN A 149 -9.98 -27.44 -16.73
C GLN A 149 -10.18 -27.69 -15.23
N ILE A 150 -10.15 -28.95 -14.77
CA ILE A 150 -10.23 -29.30 -13.33
C ILE A 150 -8.88 -29.85 -12.84
N ASN A 151 -7.77 -29.18 -13.13
CA ASN A 151 -6.53 -29.42 -12.37
C ASN A 151 -5.53 -28.25 -12.46
N VAL A 152 -5.91 -27.09 -11.93
CA VAL A 152 -4.92 -26.08 -11.51
C VAL A 152 -5.40 -25.49 -10.19
N GLN A 153 -5.17 -26.22 -9.10
CA GLN A 153 -4.93 -25.70 -7.74
C GLN A 153 -4.63 -26.87 -6.79
N ALA A 154 -3.34 -27.11 -6.56
CA ALA A 154 -2.78 -27.75 -5.38
C ALA A 154 -1.44 -27.08 -5.08
#